data_AF-A0A1G5VRC1-F1
#
_entry.id   AF-A0A1G5VRC1-F1
#
_cell.length_a   1.000
_cell.length_b   1.000
_cell.length_c   1.000
_cell.angle_alpha   90.00
_cell.angle_beta   90.00
_cell.angle_gamma   90.00
#
_symmetry.space_group_name_H-M   'P 1'
#
loop_
_entity.id
_entity.type
_entity.pdbx_description
1 polymer ?
#
loop_
_entity_poly.entity_id
_entity_poly.type
_entity_poly.pdbx_seq_one_letter_code
_entity_poly.pdbx_strand_id
1 'polypeptide(L)'
;MVNIRHKSTTLRKSIGQAIVKVSLPETIQAIQNRTVPKGDVLECARVAGLFASKRTADMIPDCHPLPVKFTGVSFEIGALGIYLGTSCLNLNVLKYILTVMLLFAAIKLIVV
;
A
#
# COMPACT_ATOMS: atom_id res chain seq x y z
N MET A 1 -5.48 -19.47 11.34
CA MET A 1 -4.98 -19.75 9.97
C MET A 1 -5.60 -21.01 9.37
N VAL A 2 -6.42 -20.88 8.32
CA VAL A 2 -7.12 -22.00 7.65
C VAL A 2 -6.16 -22.79 6.75
N ASN A 3 -6.14 -24.13 6.82
CA ASN A 3 -5.29 -24.95 5.95
C ASN A 3 -5.62 -24.74 4.46
N ILE A 4 -4.63 -24.28 3.68
CA ILE A 4 -4.76 -24.04 2.23
C ILE A 4 -3.97 -25.02 1.36
N ARG A 5 -3.36 -26.07 1.92
CA ARG A 5 -2.51 -27.04 1.17
C ARG A 5 -3.27 -27.77 0.07
N HIS A 6 -4.58 -27.95 0.22
CA HIS A 6 -5.44 -28.60 -0.77
C HIS A 6 -5.78 -27.70 -1.97
N LYS A 7 -5.44 -26.41 -1.93
CA LYS A 7 -5.74 -25.47 -3.03
C LYS A 7 -4.66 -25.56 -4.10
N SER A 8 -5.08 -25.61 -5.36
CA SER A 8 -4.16 -25.55 -6.49
C SER A 8 -3.43 -24.21 -6.55
N THR A 9 -2.15 -24.25 -6.89
CA THR A 9 -1.33 -23.05 -7.03
C THR A 9 -1.68 -22.32 -8.31
N THR A 10 -2.20 -21.10 -8.18
CA THR A 10 -2.52 -20.23 -9.31
C THR A 10 -1.90 -18.85 -9.12
N LEU A 11 -1.58 -18.19 -10.24
CA LEU A 11 -1.18 -16.79 -10.25
C LEU A 11 -2.40 -15.94 -9.94
N ARG A 12 -2.31 -15.07 -8.93
CA ARG A 12 -3.40 -14.21 -8.51
C ARG A 12 -2.96 -12.78 -8.45
N LYS A 13 -3.74 -11.90 -9.07
CA LYS A 13 -3.58 -10.45 -9.03
C LYS A 13 -4.63 -9.86 -8.10
N SER A 14 -4.22 -8.88 -7.31
CA SER A 14 -5.09 -8.12 -6.43
C SER A 14 -4.81 -6.63 -6.64
N ILE A 15 -5.85 -5.81 -6.61
CA ILE A 15 -5.78 -4.36 -6.75
C ILE A 15 -6.56 -3.74 -5.59
N GLY A 16 -5.97 -2.73 -4.96
CA GLY A 16 -6.58 -1.99 -3.85
C GLY A 16 -6.40 -0.50 -4.06
N GLN A 17 -7.38 0.29 -3.62
CA GLN A 17 -7.37 1.75 -3.72
C GLN A 17 -7.68 2.39 -2.37
N ALA A 18 -7.11 3.55 -2.12
CA ALA A 18 -7.44 4.40 -0.98
C ALA A 18 -7.30 5.87 -1.32
N ILE A 19 -7.88 6.74 -0.48
CA ILE A 19 -7.79 8.19 -0.61
C ILE A 19 -7.36 8.76 0.72
N VAL A 20 -6.29 9.56 0.72
CA VAL A 20 -5.90 10.39 1.86
C VAL A 20 -6.37 11.81 1.57
N LYS A 21 -7.32 12.30 2.37
CA LYS A 21 -7.77 13.69 2.30
C LYS A 21 -6.85 14.58 3.11
N VAL A 22 -6.57 15.77 2.61
CA VAL A 22 -5.82 16.80 3.33
C VAL A 22 -6.73 17.98 3.64
N SER A 23 -6.44 18.69 4.72
CA SER A 23 -7.28 19.81 5.17
C SER A 23 -7.03 21.10 4.39
N LEU A 24 -5.80 21.29 3.88
CA LEU A 24 -5.35 22.53 3.26
C LEU A 24 -4.81 22.27 1.84
N PRO A 25 -5.10 23.13 0.86
CA PRO A 25 -4.53 23.03 -0.49
C PRO A 25 -3.01 23.30 -0.51
N GLU A 26 -2.51 24.08 0.45
CA GLU A 26 -1.07 24.33 0.65
C GLU A 26 -0.29 23.03 0.89
N THR A 27 -0.91 22.04 1.55
CA THR A 27 -0.30 20.72 1.76
C THR A 27 -0.09 20.00 0.43
N ILE A 28 -1.06 20.07 -0.49
CA ILE A 28 -0.91 19.50 -1.84
C ILE A 28 0.21 20.19 -2.59
N GLN A 29 0.29 21.52 -2.54
CA GLN A 29 1.36 22.29 -3.18
C GLN A 29 2.73 21.92 -2.62
N ALA A 30 2.85 21.78 -1.30
CA ALA A 30 4.10 21.39 -0.65
C ALA A 30 4.56 19.98 -1.07
N ILE A 31 3.61 19.04 -1.23
CA ILE A 31 3.90 17.68 -1.71
C ILE A 31 4.34 17.71 -3.18
N GLN A 32 3.64 18.45 -4.05
CA GLN A 32 4.00 18.59 -5.46
C GLN A 32 5.38 19.24 -5.64
N ASN A 33 5.69 20.26 -4.85
CA ASN A 33 6.95 20.99 -4.91
C ASN A 33 8.09 20.32 -4.10
N ARG A 34 7.82 19.19 -3.44
CA ARG A 34 8.76 18.48 -2.55
C ARG A 34 9.37 19.38 -1.44
N THR A 35 8.60 20.35 -0.95
CA THR A 35 9.04 21.29 0.09
C THR A 35 8.59 20.87 1.50
N VAL A 36 8.06 19.67 1.64
CA VAL A 36 7.70 19.09 2.93
C VAL A 36 8.96 18.93 3.82
N PRO A 37 8.96 19.41 5.07
CA PRO A 37 10.13 19.34 5.96
C PRO A 37 10.65 17.92 6.21
N LYS A 38 9.76 16.93 6.16
CA LYS A 38 10.07 15.50 6.35
C LYS A 38 10.63 14.80 5.09
N GLY A 39 10.76 15.51 3.96
CA GLY A 39 11.26 14.98 2.70
C GLY A 39 10.18 14.51 1.73
N ASP A 40 10.55 13.68 0.74
CA ASP A 40 9.62 13.18 -0.28
C ASP A 40 8.64 12.16 0.32
N VAL A 41 7.43 12.64 0.55
CA VAL A 41 6.33 11.89 1.13
C VAL A 41 5.90 10.73 0.26
N LEU A 42 5.82 10.93 -1.06
CA LEU A 42 5.27 9.93 -1.98
C LEU A 42 6.23 8.74 -2.09
N GLU A 43 7.53 9.00 -2.15
CA GLU A 43 8.54 7.94 -2.14
C GLU A 43 8.61 7.25 -0.78
N CYS A 44 8.51 7.98 0.34
CA CYS A 44 8.39 7.37 1.66
C CYS A 44 7.17 6.45 1.78
N ALA A 45 6.00 6.89 1.29
CA ALA A 45 4.78 6.11 1.26
C ALA A 45 4.89 4.88 0.36
N ARG A 46 5.57 5.00 -0.80
CA ARG A 46 5.87 3.88 -1.69
C ARG A 46 6.68 2.81 -0.97
N VAL A 47 7.78 3.20 -0.34
CA VAL A 47 8.67 2.27 0.39
C VAL A 47 7.91 1.59 1.53
N ALA A 48 7.12 2.35 2.29
CA ALA A 48 6.29 1.79 3.38
C ALA A 48 5.29 0.74 2.85
N GLY A 49 4.59 1.03 1.75
CA GLY A 49 3.67 0.09 1.12
C GLY A 49 4.36 -1.18 0.58
N LEU A 50 5.52 -1.03 -0.06
CA LEU A 50 6.32 -2.17 -0.55
C LEU A 50 6.87 -3.03 0.59
N PHE A 51 7.23 -2.43 1.72
CA PHE A 51 7.67 -3.16 2.90
C PHE A 51 6.51 -3.93 3.55
N ALA A 52 5.35 -3.28 3.67
CA ALA A 52 4.12 -3.87 4.18
C ALA A 52 3.67 -5.11 3.39
N SER A 53 3.85 -5.13 2.07
CA SER A 53 3.45 -6.28 1.24
C SER A 53 4.20 -7.57 1.61
N LYS A 54 5.46 -7.44 2.04
CA LYS A 54 6.32 -8.56 2.44
C LYS A 54 6.13 -8.97 3.90
N ARG A 55 5.59 -8.07 4.72
CA ARG A 55 5.42 -8.24 6.18
C ARG A 55 3.97 -8.47 6.59
N THR A 56 3.06 -8.71 5.64
CA THR A 56 1.63 -8.89 5.93
C THR A 56 1.36 -10.06 6.88
N ALA A 57 2.09 -11.18 6.74
CA ALA A 57 1.93 -12.35 7.60
C ALA A 57 2.39 -12.09 9.05
N ASP A 58 3.32 -11.16 9.26
CA ASP A 58 3.79 -10.77 10.59
C ASP A 58 2.77 -9.84 11.30
N MET A 59 1.91 -9.17 10.53
CA MET A 59 0.97 -8.16 11.04
C MET A 59 -0.47 -8.67 11.20
N ILE A 60 -0.90 -9.63 10.38
CA ILE A 60 -2.28 -10.12 10.37
C ILE A 60 -2.31 -11.60 10.80
N PRO A 61 -2.92 -11.93 11.96
CA PRO A 61 -2.88 -13.28 12.55
C PRO A 61 -3.34 -14.43 11.64
N ASP A 62 -4.28 -14.17 10.73
CA ASP A 62 -4.82 -15.20 9.82
C ASP A 62 -4.20 -15.20 8.42
N CYS A 63 -3.16 -14.38 8.19
CA CYS A 63 -2.50 -14.31 6.91
C CYS A 63 -1.40 -15.37 6.80
N HIS A 64 -1.38 -16.08 5.67
CA HIS A 64 -0.29 -17.01 5.38
C HIS A 64 0.93 -16.23 4.86
N PRO A 65 2.16 -16.68 5.16
CA PRO A 65 3.34 -16.20 4.44
C PRO A 65 3.24 -16.65 2.97
N LEU A 66 3.33 -15.69 2.05
CA LEU A 66 3.16 -15.94 0.61
C LEU A 66 4.32 -15.30 -0.17
N PRO A 67 4.87 -16.00 -1.18
CA PRO A 67 5.90 -15.43 -2.04
C PRO A 67 5.29 -14.35 -2.93
N VAL A 68 5.76 -13.12 -2.75
CA VAL A 68 5.34 -11.97 -3.53
C VAL A 68 6.16 -11.88 -4.81
N LYS A 69 5.51 -11.99 -5.97
CA LYS A 69 6.19 -11.92 -7.28
C LYS A 69 6.29 -10.49 -7.80
N PHE A 70 5.25 -9.69 -7.60
CA PHE A 70 5.22 -8.29 -8.00
C PHE A 70 4.41 -7.47 -7.01
N THR A 71 4.85 -6.25 -6.76
CA THR A 71 4.11 -5.26 -5.98
C THR A 71 4.30 -3.89 -6.61
N GLY A 72 3.21 -3.18 -6.84
CA GLY A 72 3.20 -1.81 -7.33
C GLY A 72 2.41 -0.89 -6.40
N VAL A 73 2.88 0.35 -6.26
CA VAL A 73 2.18 1.43 -5.57
C VAL A 73 2.20 2.65 -6.49
N SER A 74 1.04 3.23 -6.76
CA SER A 74 0.85 4.41 -7.59
C SER A 74 0.12 5.50 -6.79
N PHE A 75 0.37 6.75 -7.17
CA PHE A 75 -0.24 7.91 -6.55
C PHE A 75 -0.78 8.84 -7.63
N GLU A 76 -1.96 9.41 -7.39
CA GLU A 76 -2.51 10.51 -8.18
C GLU A 76 -2.88 11.64 -7.22
N ILE A 77 -2.47 12.86 -7.55
CA ILE A 77 -2.67 14.04 -6.70
C ILE A 77 -3.90 14.79 -7.22
N GLY A 78 -4.94 14.89 -6.39
CA GLY A 78 -6.11 15.73 -6.62
C GLY A 78 -6.03 17.05 -5.86
N ALA A 79 -7.10 17.85 -5.95
CA ALA A 79 -7.16 19.19 -5.35
C ALA A 79 -7.02 19.21 -3.82
N LEU A 80 -7.63 18.24 -3.13
CA LEU A 80 -7.63 18.13 -1.66
C LEU A 80 -7.43 16.68 -1.20
N GLY A 81 -6.78 15.87 -2.03
CA GLY A 81 -6.55 14.48 -1.68
C GLY A 81 -5.55 13.79 -2.58
N ILE A 82 -5.01 12.70 -2.05
CA ILE A 82 -4.05 11.84 -2.73
C ILE A 82 -4.71 10.49 -2.89
N TYR A 83 -4.86 10.05 -4.14
CA TYR A 83 -5.42 8.76 -4.50
C TYR A 83 -4.27 7.76 -4.59
N LEU A 84 -4.39 6.65 -3.86
CA LEU A 84 -3.41 5.58 -3.83
C LEU A 84 -3.95 4.38 -4.60
N GLY A 85 -3.15 3.86 -5.51
CA GLY A 85 -3.36 2.56 -6.13
C GLY A 85 -2.31 1.57 -5.65
N THR A 86 -2.72 0.36 -5.32
CA THR A 86 -1.81 -0.74 -4.99
C THR A 86 -2.16 -1.95 -5.80
N SER A 87 -1.14 -2.68 -6.26
CA SER A 87 -1.32 -3.94 -6.96
C SER A 87 -0.31 -4.97 -6.47
N CYS A 88 -0.74 -6.22 -6.37
CA CYS A 88 0.12 -7.30 -5.91
C CYS A 88 -0.18 -8.59 -6.69
N LEU A 89 0.89 -9.28 -7.10
CA LEU A 89 0.85 -10.54 -7.85
C LEU A 89 1.53 -11.63 -7.04
N ASN A 90 0.77 -12.65 -6.64
CA ASN A 90 1.26 -13.72 -5.77
C ASN A 90 0.80 -15.09 -6.27
N LEU A 91 1.37 -16.12 -5.68
CA LEU A 91 0.87 -17.49 -5.78
C LEU A 91 -0.04 -17.74 -4.55
N ASN A 92 -1.30 -18.14 -4.76
CA ASN A 92 -2.33 -18.45 -3.74
C ASN A 92 -3.16 -17.27 -3.18
N VAL A 93 -3.85 -17.48 -2.04
CA VAL A 93 -4.97 -16.69 -1.49
C VAL A 93 -4.57 -15.24 -1.21
N LEU A 94 -5.37 -14.30 -1.71
CA LEU A 94 -5.17 -12.86 -1.54
C LEU A 94 -6.40 -12.25 -0.88
N LYS A 95 -6.28 -11.89 0.39
CA LYS A 95 -7.26 -11.01 1.05
C LYS A 95 -6.63 -9.84 1.78
N TYR A 96 -5.44 -10.01 2.34
CA TYR A 96 -4.93 -9.09 3.36
C TYR A 96 -3.73 -8.22 2.94
N ILE A 97 -2.99 -8.63 1.92
CA ILE A 97 -1.77 -7.91 1.48
C ILE A 97 -2.09 -6.47 1.05
N LEU A 98 -3.16 -6.27 0.28
CA LEU A 98 -3.57 -4.94 -0.17
C LEU A 98 -3.95 -4.02 0.98
N THR A 99 -4.68 -4.53 1.97
CA THR A 99 -5.14 -3.73 3.11
C THR A 99 -3.97 -3.20 3.91
N VAL A 100 -2.95 -4.03 4.17
CA VAL A 100 -1.74 -3.60 4.88
C VAL A 100 -0.92 -2.63 4.04
N MET A 101 -0.78 -2.88 2.74
CA MET A 101 -0.09 -1.95 1.84
C MET A 101 -0.71 -0.56 1.83
N LEU A 102 -2.04 -0.48 1.66
CA LEU A 102 -2.77 0.78 1.65
C LEU A 102 -2.69 1.48 3.00
N LEU A 103 -2.82 0.74 4.10
CA LEU A 103 -2.73 1.29 5.44
C LEU A 103 -1.37 1.93 5.69
N PHE A 104 -0.27 1.23 5.37
CA PHE A 104 1.08 1.74 5.62
C PHE A 104 1.44 2.91 4.70
N ALA A 105 1.06 2.86 3.43
CA ALA A 105 1.25 3.97 2.51
C ALA A 105 0.44 5.20 2.95
N ALA A 106 -0.82 5.01 3.37
CA ALA A 106 -1.67 6.09 3.86
C ALA A 106 -1.18 6.69 5.18
N ILE A 107 -0.75 5.87 6.15
CA ILE A 107 -0.16 6.37 7.41
C ILE A 107 1.03 7.29 7.11
N LYS A 108 1.87 6.92 6.13
CA LYS A 108 3.03 7.76 5.80
C LYS A 108 2.66 9.08 5.12
N LEU A 109 1.53 9.14 4.41
CA LEU A 109 0.96 10.38 3.88
C LEU A 109 0.29 11.24 4.96
N ILE A 110 -0.21 10.64 6.04
CA ILE A 110 -0.85 11.35 7.16
C ILE A 110 0.20 11.94 8.11
N VAL A 111 1.33 11.26 8.30
CA VAL A 111 2.39 11.67 9.24
C VAL A 111 3.31 12.75 8.63
N VAL A 112 2.85 13.44 7.59
CA VAL A 112 3.53 14.56 6.92
C VAL A 112 3.29 15.84 7.69
#